data_AF-E4YLP2-F1
#
_entry.id   AF-E4YLP2-F1
#
_cell.length_a   1.000
_cell.length_b   1.000
_cell.length_c   1.000
_cell.angle_alpha   90.00
_cell.angle_beta   90.00
_cell.angle_gamma   90.00
#
_symmetry.space_group_name_H-M   'P 1'
#
loop_
_entity.id
_entity.type
_entity.pdbx_description
1 polymer ?
#
loop_
_entity_poly.entity_id
_entity_poly.type
_entity_poly.pdbx_seq_one_letter_code
_entity_poly.pdbx_strand_id
1 'polypeptide(L)'
;MIPTSMAGGGGAHVIKQAPDVPDEEPLYVNAKQYNRILKRRKARGKLEAAGLLPKERKKYLHESRHKHAMNRCRGEGGRFHSNLPPLEGDSNSQSDYNSTGRPLRHPE
;
A
#
# COMPACT_ATOMS: atom_id res chain seq x y z
N MET A 1 -4.07 -8.49 43.13
CA MET A 1 -4.80 -7.69 42.11
C MET A 1 -4.34 -6.26 42.25
N ILE A 2 -3.51 -5.76 41.32
CA ILE A 2 -2.95 -4.40 41.36
C ILE A 2 -3.63 -3.61 40.23
N PRO A 3 -4.30 -2.48 40.48
CA PRO A 3 -4.87 -1.66 39.42
C PRO A 3 -3.77 -0.83 38.75
N THR A 4 -3.53 -1.05 37.46
CA THR A 4 -2.66 -0.20 36.63
C THR A 4 -3.41 1.08 36.26
N SER A 5 -2.97 2.21 36.81
CA SER A 5 -3.29 3.53 36.28
C SER A 5 -2.46 3.79 35.02
N MET A 6 -3.10 4.11 33.90
CA MET A 6 -2.45 4.75 32.76
C MET A 6 -3.12 6.10 32.52
N ALA A 7 -2.65 7.10 33.27
CA ALA A 7 -2.64 8.48 32.82
C ALA A 7 -1.41 8.62 31.90
N GLY A 8 -1.62 9.03 30.65
CA GLY A 8 -0.56 9.06 29.64
C GLY A 8 -0.87 10.01 28.49
N GLY A 9 -0.81 11.31 28.79
CA GLY A 9 -0.46 12.40 27.87
C GLY A 9 -0.87 12.28 26.41
N GLY A 10 -2.11 12.68 26.10
CA GLY A 10 -2.45 13.17 24.77
C GLY A 10 -1.65 14.44 24.50
N GLY A 11 -0.49 14.29 23.87
CA GLY A 11 0.41 15.38 23.51
C GLY A 11 -0.35 16.46 22.76
N ALA A 12 -0.43 17.64 23.38
CA ALA A 12 -0.91 18.85 22.77
C ALA A 12 -0.26 19.03 21.39
N HIS A 13 -1.09 19.18 20.36
CA HIS A 13 -0.67 19.61 19.03
C HIS A 13 -0.32 21.11 19.11
N VAL A 14 0.73 21.48 19.86
CA VAL A 14 2.04 21.72 19.24
C VAL A 14 2.01 22.37 17.86
N ILE A 15 1.17 23.37 17.56
CA ILE A 15 1.34 24.21 16.36
C ILE A 15 2.65 24.96 16.55
N LYS A 16 3.76 24.30 16.23
CA LYS A 16 5.02 24.97 15.98
C LYS A 16 4.82 25.70 14.67
N GLN A 17 4.45 26.97 14.78
CA GLN A 17 4.69 27.95 13.73
C GLN A 17 6.12 27.69 13.26
N ALA A 18 6.26 27.32 11.98
CA ALA A 18 7.56 27.12 11.40
C ALA A 18 8.31 28.45 11.57
N PRO A 19 9.43 28.50 12.32
CA PRO A 19 10.32 29.65 12.19
C PRO A 19 10.71 29.70 10.72
N ASP A 20 10.73 30.91 10.15
CA ASP A 20 11.47 31.18 8.92
C ASP A 20 12.82 30.49 9.09
N VAL A 21 13.01 29.39 8.36
CA VAL A 21 14.21 28.57 8.52
C VAL A 21 15.34 29.51 8.15
N PRO A 22 16.23 29.89 9.08
CA PRO A 22 17.33 30.78 8.77
C PRO A 22 18.08 30.16 7.60
N ASP A 23 18.54 30.99 6.66
CA ASP A 23 19.28 30.58 5.47
C ASP A 23 20.24 29.45 5.81
N GLU A 24 19.78 28.21 5.57
CA GLU A 24 20.49 27.02 5.98
C GLU A 24 21.79 27.02 5.21
N GLU A 25 22.91 27.08 5.95
CA GLU A 25 24.24 27.22 5.40
C GLU A 25 24.42 26.25 4.21
N PRO A 26 24.86 26.71 3.02
CA PRO A 26 24.88 25.86 1.84
C PRO A 26 25.80 24.66 2.06
N LEU A 27 25.22 23.51 2.41
CA LEU A 27 25.91 22.24 2.32
C LEU A 27 26.44 22.14 0.88
N TYR A 28 27.75 21.92 0.73
CA TYR A 28 28.35 21.86 -0.60
C TYR A 28 27.66 20.77 -1.42
N VAL A 29 26.91 21.20 -2.42
CA VAL A 29 26.21 20.33 -3.37
C VAL A 29 26.74 20.62 -4.77
N ASN A 30 26.34 19.80 -5.73
CA ASN A 30 26.67 20.05 -7.13
C ASN A 30 26.17 21.45 -7.55
N ALA A 31 27.10 22.28 -8.04
CA ALA A 31 26.84 23.65 -8.46
C ALA A 31 25.64 23.78 -9.41
N LYS A 32 25.43 22.81 -10.31
CA LYS A 32 24.30 22.82 -11.27
C LYS A 32 22.94 22.60 -10.62
N GLN A 33 22.89 22.11 -9.37
CA GLN A 33 21.66 21.69 -8.72
C GLN A 33 21.19 22.62 -7.61
N TYR A 34 22.10 23.41 -7.01
CA TYR A 34 21.84 24.22 -5.81
C TYR A 34 20.52 24.99 -5.83
N ASN A 35 20.35 25.88 -6.81
CA ASN A 35 19.13 26.70 -6.94
C ASN A 35 17.85 25.86 -7.11
N ARG A 36 17.95 24.72 -7.79
CA ARG A 36 16.80 23.82 -8.02
C ARG A 36 16.46 23.01 -6.78
N ILE A 37 17.45 22.62 -5.98
CA ILE A 37 17.25 21.97 -4.68
C ILE A 37 16.46 22.90 -3.76
N LEU A 38 16.87 24.17 -3.64
CA LEU A 38 16.17 25.17 -2.82
C LEU A 38 14.70 25.33 -3.25
N LYS A 39 14.43 25.48 -4.55
CA LYS A 39 13.05 25.58 -5.07
C LYS A 39 12.21 24.34 -4.75
N ARG A 40 12.77 23.12 -4.92
CA ARG A 40 12.07 21.86 -4.60
C ARG A 40 11.84 21.67 -3.10
N ARG A 41 12.76 22.09 -2.24
CA ARG A 41 12.58 22.06 -0.78
C ARG A 41 11.39 22.93 -0.38
N LYS A 42 11.32 24.18 -0.86
CA LYS A 42 10.16 25.07 -0.64
C LYS A 42 8.85 24.45 -1.14
N ALA A 43 8.86 23.82 -2.32
CA ALA A 43 7.67 23.15 -2.85
C ALA A 43 7.22 21.93 -2.02
N ARG A 44 8.16 21.06 -1.62
CA ARG A 44 7.85 19.92 -0.74
C ARG A 44 7.35 20.37 0.62
N GLY A 45 7.97 21.37 1.24
CA GLY A 45 7.53 21.92 2.52
C GLY A 45 6.07 22.40 2.48
N LYS A 46 5.63 23.03 1.39
CA LYS A 46 4.22 23.41 1.20
C LYS A 46 3.28 22.19 1.13
N LEU A 47 3.67 21.13 0.42
CA LEU A 47 2.86 19.91 0.31
C LEU A 47 2.82 19.11 1.63
N GLU A 48 3.92 19.12 2.38
CA GLU A 48 4.01 18.51 3.72
C GLU A 48 3.16 19.28 4.73
N ALA A 49 3.20 20.62 4.72
CA ALA A 49 2.36 21.46 5.56
C ALA A 49 0.87 21.30 5.24
N ALA A 50 0.53 21.08 3.96
CA ALA A 50 -0.83 20.76 3.53
C ALA A 50 -1.24 19.29 3.82
N GLY A 51 -0.35 18.45 4.36
CA GLY A 51 -0.63 17.05 4.69
C GLY A 51 -0.81 16.12 3.49
N LEU A 52 -0.41 16.55 2.28
CA LEU A 52 -0.62 15.78 1.04
C LEU A 52 0.43 14.68 0.83
N LEU A 53 1.56 14.72 1.52
CA LEU A 53 2.57 13.65 1.51
C LEU A 53 2.33 12.70 2.69
N PRO A 54 1.93 11.43 2.45
CA PRO A 54 1.80 10.44 3.52
C PRO A 54 3.17 10.15 4.15
N LYS A 55 3.28 10.33 5.46
CA LYS A 55 4.51 9.99 6.23
C LYS A 55 4.68 8.49 6.39
N GLU A 56 3.56 7.77 6.53
CA GLU A 56 3.54 6.32 6.71
C GLU A 56 2.89 5.62 5.53
N ARG A 57 3.38 4.41 5.24
CA ARG A 57 2.83 3.56 4.18
C ARG A 57 1.70 2.70 4.76
N LYS A 58 0.57 2.64 4.06
CA LYS A 58 -0.52 1.72 4.41
C LYS A 58 -0.07 0.26 4.21
N LYS A 59 -0.53 -0.65 5.08
CA LYS A 59 -0.28 -2.11 4.97
C LYS A 59 -0.73 -2.67 3.61
N TYR A 60 -1.84 -2.15 3.10
CA TYR A 60 -2.34 -2.41 1.75
C TYR A 60 -2.99 -1.13 1.22
N LEU A 61 -3.00 -0.98 -0.10
CA LEU A 61 -3.51 0.25 -0.74
C LEU A 61 -5.03 0.24 -0.92
N HIS A 62 -5.61 -0.93 -1.19
CA HIS A 62 -7.01 -1.07 -1.58
C HIS A 62 -7.69 -2.22 -0.82
N GLU A 63 -8.86 -1.92 -0.25
CA GLU A 63 -9.63 -2.87 0.55
C GLU A 63 -10.10 -4.08 -0.27
N SER A 64 -10.63 -3.86 -1.47
CA SER A 64 -11.07 -4.94 -2.36
C SER A 64 -9.95 -5.90 -2.73
N ARG A 65 -8.74 -5.39 -2.97
CA ARG A 65 -7.57 -6.23 -3.29
C ARG A 65 -7.13 -7.06 -2.09
N HIS A 66 -7.19 -6.47 -0.89
CA HIS A 66 -6.89 -7.19 0.34
C HIS A 66 -7.87 -8.36 0.54
N LYS A 67 -9.17 -8.11 0.42
CA LYS A 67 -10.22 -9.15 0.46
C LYS A 67 -10.01 -10.22 -0.59
N HIS A 68 -9.71 -9.84 -1.83
CA HIS A 68 -9.39 -10.79 -2.90
C HIS A 68 -8.20 -11.69 -2.52
N ALA A 69 -7.10 -11.11 -2.05
CA ALA A 69 -5.93 -11.89 -1.64
C ALA A 69 -6.19 -12.83 -0.44
N MET A 70 -7.11 -12.47 0.46
CA MET A 70 -7.51 -13.32 1.58
C MET A 70 -8.39 -14.49 1.15
N ASN A 71 -9.30 -14.28 0.21
CA ASN A 71 -10.26 -15.29 -0.25
C ASN A 71 -9.70 -16.26 -1.30
N ARG A 72 -8.51 -16.00 -1.87
CA ARG A 72 -7.88 -16.91 -2.82
C ARG A 72 -7.51 -18.22 -2.16
N CYS A 73 -7.84 -19.34 -2.81
CA CYS A 73 -7.40 -20.67 -2.41
C CYS A 73 -5.87 -20.73 -2.30
N ARG A 74 -5.38 -21.34 -1.22
CA ARG A 74 -3.96 -21.48 -0.93
C ARG A 74 -3.61 -22.96 -0.84
N GLY A 75 -2.52 -23.33 -1.49
CA GLY A 75 -1.92 -24.65 -1.32
C GLY A 75 -1.08 -24.72 -0.05
N GLU A 76 -0.46 -25.87 0.14
CA GLU A 76 0.48 -26.08 1.24
C GLU A 76 1.63 -25.04 1.19
N GLY A 77 2.02 -24.52 2.35
CA GLY A 77 3.00 -23.43 2.46
C GLY A 77 2.47 -22.04 2.11
N GLY A 78 1.15 -21.85 1.98
CA GLY A 78 0.52 -20.53 1.89
C GLY A 78 0.63 -19.84 0.53
N ARG A 79 1.18 -20.54 -0.48
CA ARG A 79 1.23 -20.09 -1.87
C ARG A 79 -0.17 -20.14 -2.47
N PHE A 80 -0.50 -19.18 -3.32
CA PHE A 80 -1.72 -19.30 -4.12
C PHE A 80 -1.58 -20.46 -5.09
N HIS A 81 -2.67 -21.21 -5.31
CA HIS A 81 -2.68 -22.21 -6.37
C HIS A 81 -2.44 -21.49 -7.71
N SER A 82 -1.34 -21.83 -8.37
CA SER A 82 -1.08 -21.47 -9.75
C SER A 82 -1.98 -22.35 -10.60
N ASN A 83 -3.11 -21.81 -11.07
CA ASN A 83 -4.09 -22.42 -11.98
C ASN A 83 -3.63 -23.76 -12.60
N LEU A 84 -3.78 -24.82 -11.82
CA LEU A 84 -3.86 -26.20 -12.29
C LEU A 84 -5.29 -26.63 -11.92
N PRO A 85 -5.91 -27.48 -12.73
CA PRO A 85 -7.33 -27.74 -12.64
C PRO A 85 -7.69 -28.25 -11.23
N PRO A 86 -8.94 -28.02 -10.77
CA PRO A 86 -9.35 -28.40 -9.45
C PRO A 86 -9.08 -29.89 -9.23
N LEU A 87 -8.20 -30.22 -8.28
CA LEU A 87 -8.27 -31.53 -7.66
C LEU A 87 -9.47 -31.49 -6.73
N GLU A 88 -10.59 -31.99 -7.26
CA GLU A 88 -11.71 -32.66 -6.59
C GLU A 88 -12.05 -32.13 -5.19
N GLY A 89 -13.06 -31.27 -5.14
CA GLY A 89 -13.61 -30.73 -3.90
C GLY A 89 -14.95 -30.02 -4.13
N ASP A 90 -15.89 -30.75 -4.72
CA ASP A 90 -17.34 -30.57 -4.66
C ASP A 90 -17.93 -29.27 -5.26
N SER A 91 -18.42 -29.35 -6.50
CA SER A 91 -19.75 -28.82 -6.89
C SER A 91 -20.08 -29.11 -8.35
N ASN A 92 -21.05 -30.01 -8.52
CA ASN A 92 -21.89 -30.26 -9.68
C ASN A 92 -22.04 -29.03 -10.61
N SER A 93 -21.28 -29.01 -11.71
CA SER A 93 -21.45 -28.07 -12.83
C SER A 93 -20.99 -28.78 -14.09
N GLN A 94 -21.95 -29.42 -14.75
CA GLN A 94 -21.81 -30.05 -16.05
C GLN A 94 -21.24 -29.01 -17.03
N SER A 95 -20.00 -29.20 -17.50
CA SER A 95 -19.32 -28.21 -18.34
C SER A 95 -18.82 -28.82 -19.65
N ASP A 96 -19.32 -28.26 -20.76
CA ASP A 96 -19.14 -28.72 -22.14
C ASP A 96 -17.78 -28.27 -22.74
N TYR A 97 -16.67 -28.60 -22.09
CA TYR A 97 -15.32 -28.29 -22.58
C TYR A 97 -14.53 -29.55 -22.92
N ASN A 98 -13.74 -29.53 -23.99
CA ASN A 98 -12.80 -30.61 -24.29
C ASN A 98 -11.54 -30.54 -23.42
N SER A 99 -10.78 -31.64 -23.40
CA SER A 99 -9.53 -31.83 -22.64
C SER A 99 -8.46 -30.75 -22.87
N THR A 100 -8.58 -29.94 -23.93
CA THR A 100 -7.69 -28.78 -24.21
C THR A 100 -8.22 -27.43 -23.71
N GLY A 101 -9.33 -27.40 -22.96
CA GLY A 101 -9.93 -26.18 -22.43
C GLY A 101 -10.64 -25.33 -23.48
N ARG A 102 -11.06 -25.92 -24.61
CA ARG A 102 -11.83 -25.24 -25.67
C ARG A 102 -13.32 -25.67 -25.59
N PRO A 103 -14.28 -24.75 -25.71
CA PRO A 103 -15.71 -25.10 -25.68
C PRO A 103 -16.07 -25.98 -26.90
N LEU A 104 -16.81 -27.07 -26.67
CA LEU A 104 -17.33 -27.93 -27.74
C LEU A 104 -18.37 -27.15 -28.56
N ARG A 105 -18.15 -26.97 -29.86
CA ARG A 105 -19.23 -26.53 -30.78
C ARG A 105 -20.04 -27.75 -31.21
N HIS A 106 -21.33 -27.74 -30.94
CA HIS A 106 -22.27 -28.70 -31.52
C HIS A 106 -22.47 -28.40 -33.02
N PRO A 107 -22.45 -29.41 -33.91
CA PRO A 107 -22.86 -29.24 -35.30
C PRO A 107 -24.40 -29.11 -35.39
N GLU A 108 -24.88 -28.31 -36.35
CA GLU A 108 -26.31 -28.15 -36.67
C GLU A 108 -26.94 -29.40 -37.29
#